data_AF-A0AAD6HM96-F1
#
_entry.id   AF-A0AAD6HM96-F1
#
_cell.length_a   1.000
_cell.length_b   1.000
_cell.length_c   1.000
_cell.angle_alpha   90.00
_cell.angle_beta   90.00
_cell.angle_gamma   90.00
#
_symmetry.space_group_name_H-M   'P 1'
#
loop_
_entity.id
_entity.type
_entity.pdbx_description
1 polymer ?
#
loop_
_entity_poly.entity_id
_entity_poly.type
_entity_poly.pdbx_seq_one_letter_code
_entity_poly.pdbx_strand_id
1 'polypeptide(L)'
;MAPDSDSPSSYSVPYSAQRVFQGILENANIRKYLPPDVLDFASQIIFSGDAEPSIPVNWRFAESAAALKALEATLIAVLMKRKGNLNLPSKARPSIPIMLNSL
;
A
#
# COMPACT_ATOMS: atom_id res chain seq x y z
N MET A 1 -25.71 -35.59 6.17
CA MET A 1 -25.88 -34.13 6.10
C MET A 1 -25.07 -33.53 7.25
N ALA A 2 -23.81 -33.19 7.00
CA ALA A 2 -23.01 -32.40 7.93
C ALA A 2 -22.94 -30.96 7.38
N PRO A 3 -22.93 -29.92 8.22
CA PRO A 3 -22.68 -28.56 7.78
C PRO A 3 -21.18 -28.32 7.84
N ASP A 4 -20.50 -28.47 6.72
CA ASP A 4 -19.13 -28.02 6.52
C ASP A 4 -19.13 -26.48 6.57
N SER A 5 -18.88 -25.96 7.77
CA SER A 5 -18.78 -24.54 8.09
C SER A 5 -17.44 -23.96 7.62
N ASP A 6 -17.11 -24.10 6.35
CA ASP A 6 -16.07 -23.29 5.72
C ASP A 6 -16.76 -21.99 5.27
N SER A 7 -16.87 -21.03 6.20
CA SER A 7 -17.10 -19.66 5.77
C SER A 7 -15.96 -19.29 4.82
N PRO A 8 -16.20 -18.99 3.54
CA PRO A 8 -15.13 -18.52 2.67
C PRO A 8 -14.60 -17.25 3.35
N SER A 9 -13.33 -17.26 3.73
CA SER A 9 -12.66 -16.02 4.12
C SER A 9 -12.94 -15.02 3.00
N SER A 10 -13.76 -14.01 3.30
CA SER A 10 -14.36 -13.16 2.28
C SER A 10 -13.23 -12.55 1.47
N TYR A 11 -13.16 -12.94 0.19
CA TYR A 11 -12.08 -12.53 -0.67
C TYR A 11 -12.12 -11.00 -0.82
N SER A 12 -10.96 -10.37 -0.69
CA SER A 12 -10.83 -8.91 -0.71
C SER A 12 -9.76 -8.51 -1.71
N VAL A 13 -10.19 -7.79 -2.76
CA VAL A 13 -9.28 -7.31 -3.82
C VAL A 13 -8.17 -6.40 -3.24
N PRO A 14 -8.45 -5.43 -2.34
CA PRO A 14 -7.39 -4.62 -1.74
C PRO A 14 -6.36 -5.45 -0.95
N TYR A 15 -6.83 -6.42 -0.16
CA TYR A 15 -5.95 -7.28 0.64
C TYR A 15 -5.05 -8.14 -0.25
N SER A 16 -5.62 -8.77 -1.28
CA SER A 16 -4.86 -9.59 -2.21
C SER A 16 -3.87 -8.75 -3.03
N ALA A 17 -4.26 -7.55 -3.46
CA ALA A 17 -3.36 -6.62 -4.15
C ALA A 17 -2.15 -6.23 -3.28
N GLN A 18 -2.39 -5.95 -1.99
CA GLN A 18 -1.31 -5.66 -1.03
C GLN A 18 -0.32 -6.83 -0.92
N ARG A 19 -0.83 -8.07 -0.88
CA ARG A 19 0.02 -9.27 -0.85
C ARG A 19 0.85 -9.43 -2.11
N VAL A 20 0.28 -9.16 -3.29
CA VAL A 20 1.02 -9.19 -4.56
C VAL A 20 2.11 -8.12 -4.56
N PHE A 21 1.80 -6.90 -4.12
CA PHE A 21 2.78 -5.82 -3.99
C PHE A 21 3.93 -6.21 -3.05
N GLN A 22 3.63 -6.78 -1.88
CA GLN A 22 4.65 -7.27 -0.95
C GLN A 22 5.54 -8.35 -1.59
N GLY A 23 4.92 -9.30 -2.30
CA GLY A 23 5.66 -10.34 -3.03
C GLY A 23 6.60 -9.77 -4.09
N ILE A 24 6.25 -8.66 -4.75
CA ILE A 24 7.14 -7.97 -5.69
C ILE A 24 8.37 -7.40 -4.98
N LEU A 25 8.18 -6.78 -3.81
CA LEU A 25 9.27 -6.17 -3.03
C LEU A 25 10.23 -7.22 -2.41
N GLU A 26 9.68 -8.36 -2.01
CA GLU A 26 10.44 -9.46 -1.41
C GLU A 26 11.16 -10.34 -2.44
N ASN A 27 10.73 -10.30 -3.71
CA ASN A 27 11.33 -11.11 -4.77
C ASN A 27 12.79 -10.68 -5.05
N ALA A 28 13.73 -11.57 -4.73
CA ALA A 28 15.17 -11.33 -4.89
C ALA A 28 15.58 -10.95 -6.32
N ASN A 29 14.89 -11.47 -7.35
CA ASN A 29 15.17 -11.17 -8.75
C ASN A 29 14.75 -9.74 -9.14
N ILE A 30 13.76 -9.17 -8.45
CA ILE A 30 13.26 -7.82 -8.71
C ILE A 30 13.99 -6.83 -7.80
N ARG A 31 14.18 -7.19 -6.53
CA ARG A 31 14.77 -6.34 -5.49
C ARG A 31 16.12 -5.73 -5.87
N LYS A 32 16.94 -6.44 -6.65
CA LYS A 32 18.23 -5.93 -7.15
C LYS A 32 18.12 -4.70 -8.06
N TYR A 33 16.95 -4.47 -8.67
CA TYR A 33 16.67 -3.32 -9.52
C TYR A 33 15.91 -2.21 -8.79
N LEU A 34 15.45 -2.46 -7.56
CA LEU A 34 14.72 -1.47 -6.78
C LEU A 34 15.69 -0.54 -6.03
N PRO A 35 15.34 0.74 -5.86
CA PRO A 35 16.10 1.64 -5.00
C PRO A 35 16.19 1.13 -3.56
N PRO A 36 17.28 1.42 -2.82
CA PRO A 36 17.43 0.96 -1.43
C PRO A 36 16.33 1.51 -0.50
N ASP A 37 15.91 2.76 -0.72
CA ASP A 37 14.89 3.47 0.07
C ASP A 37 13.46 3.04 -0.25
N VAL A 38 13.24 2.08 -1.17
CA VAL A 38 11.90 1.70 -1.63
C VAL A 38 11.00 1.21 -0.49
N LEU A 39 11.58 0.57 0.52
CA LEU A 39 10.84 0.01 1.66
C LEU A 39 10.27 1.10 2.59
N ASP A 40 10.97 2.22 2.72
CA ASP A 40 10.52 3.35 3.56
C ASP A 40 9.19 3.93 3.05
N PHE A 41 9.04 3.94 1.72
CA PHE A 41 7.84 4.45 1.04
C PHE A 41 6.78 3.38 0.86
N ALA A 42 7.18 2.11 0.68
CA ALA A 42 6.23 1.00 0.55
C ALA A 42 5.31 0.88 1.78
N SER A 43 5.84 1.15 2.98
CA SER A 43 5.07 1.15 4.23
C SER A 43 3.97 2.23 4.31
N GLN A 44 4.03 3.25 3.44
CA GLN A 44 3.09 4.36 3.41
C GLN A 44 1.96 4.14 2.39
N ILE A 45 2.05 3.08 1.57
CA ILE A 45 1.01 2.76 0.59
C ILE A 45 -0.17 2.12 1.30
N ILE A 46 -1.36 2.69 1.10
CA ILE A 46 -2.62 2.20 1.65
C ILE A 46 -3.48 1.70 0.48
N PHE A 47 -3.85 0.42 0.53
CA PHE A 47 -4.82 -0.16 -0.40
C PHE A 47 -6.23 0.10 0.15
N SER A 48 -7.08 0.71 -0.66
CA SER A 48 -8.48 1.00 -0.33
C SER A 48 -9.38 0.67 -1.51
N GLY A 49 -10.65 0.42 -1.23
CA GLY A 49 -11.65 0.00 -2.21
C GLY A 49 -12.59 -1.06 -1.62
N ASP A 50 -13.62 -1.40 -2.38
CA ASP A 50 -14.55 -2.45 -1.98
C ASP A 50 -13.86 -3.82 -1.98
N ALA A 51 -14.19 -4.64 -0.98
CA ALA A 51 -13.72 -6.01 -0.92
C ALA A 51 -14.31 -6.83 -2.07
N GLU A 52 -15.59 -6.57 -2.38
CA GLU A 52 -16.30 -7.17 -3.49
C GLU A 52 -16.10 -6.32 -4.76
N PRO A 53 -15.77 -6.95 -5.90
CA PRO A 53 -15.57 -6.24 -7.15
C PRO A 53 -16.89 -5.76 -7.72
N SER A 54 -16.99 -4.46 -7.99
CA SER A 54 -18.23 -3.83 -8.50
C SER A 54 -18.56 -4.19 -9.95
N ILE A 55 -17.60 -4.73 -10.71
CA ILE A 55 -17.77 -5.19 -12.09
C ILE A 55 -17.15 -6.60 -12.17
N PRO A 56 -17.77 -7.55 -12.89
CA PRO A 56 -17.18 -8.87 -13.16
C PRO A 56 -16.02 -8.78 -14.17
N VAL A 57 -15.02 -7.94 -13.88
CA VAL A 57 -13.69 -8.04 -14.48
C VAL A 57 -12.93 -9.15 -13.75
N ASN A 58 -11.92 -9.75 -14.37
CA ASN A 58 -11.09 -10.75 -13.68
C ASN A 58 -10.48 -10.12 -12.42
N TRP A 59 -10.84 -10.61 -11.23
CA TRP A 59 -10.41 -10.04 -9.96
C TRP A 59 -8.88 -10.02 -9.82
N ARG A 60 -8.21 -11.00 -10.44
CA ARG A 60 -6.75 -11.07 -10.54
C ARG A 60 -6.13 -9.93 -11.35
N PHE A 61 -6.88 -9.39 -12.30
CA PHE A 61 -6.45 -8.22 -13.08
C PHE A 61 -6.46 -6.96 -12.20
N ALA A 62 -7.53 -6.74 -11.44
CA ALA A 62 -7.63 -5.62 -10.51
C ALA A 62 -6.53 -5.69 -9.42
N GLU A 63 -6.28 -6.89 -8.86
CA GLU A 63 -5.17 -7.13 -7.93
C GLU A 63 -3.82 -6.70 -8.51
N SER A 64 -3.53 -7.17 -9.73
CA SER A 64 -2.25 -6.96 -10.38
C SER A 64 -2.04 -5.50 -10.78
N ALA A 65 -3.08 -4.85 -11.31
CA ALA A 65 -3.05 -3.44 -11.65
C ALA A 65 -2.81 -2.57 -10.40
N ALA A 66 -3.53 -2.82 -9.30
CA ALA A 66 -3.36 -2.08 -8.06
C ALA A 66 -1.95 -2.27 -7.48
N ALA A 67 -1.41 -3.49 -7.48
CA ALA A 67 -0.05 -3.78 -7.02
C ALA A 67 1.02 -3.04 -7.84
N LEU A 68 0.86 -2.96 -9.17
CA LEU A 68 1.77 -2.22 -10.04
C LEU A 68 1.70 -0.71 -9.80
N LYS A 69 0.50 -0.15 -9.56
CA LYS A 69 0.34 1.27 -9.21
C LYS A 69 0.98 1.60 -7.85
N ALA A 70 0.89 0.69 -6.89
CA ALA A 70 1.60 0.82 -5.61
C ALA A 70 3.13 0.87 -5.80
N LEU A 71 3.69 0.00 -6.64
CA LEU A 71 5.11 0.01 -6.98
C LEU A 71 5.51 1.32 -7.65
N GLU A 72 4.76 1.76 -8.65
CA GLU A 72 5.00 3.02 -9.36
C GLU A 72 4.98 4.22 -8.40
N ALA A 73 3.97 4.31 -7.54
CA ALA A 73 3.86 5.37 -6.53
C ALA A 73 5.07 5.39 -5.59
N THR A 74 5.54 4.20 -5.17
CA THR A 74 6.71 4.04 -4.31
C THR A 74 7.98 4.53 -5.02
N LEU A 75 8.16 4.18 -6.29
CA LEU A 75 9.31 4.62 -7.09
C LEU A 75 9.28 6.14 -7.32
N ILE A 76 8.11 6.70 -7.63
CA ILE A 76 7.94 8.15 -7.77
C ILE A 76 8.28 8.86 -6.46
N ALA A 77 7.85 8.34 -5.31
CA ALA A 77 8.15 8.93 -4.01
C ALA A 77 9.67 8.95 -3.72
N VAL A 78 10.39 7.87 -4.06
CA VAL A 78 11.86 7.84 -4.00
C VAL A 78 12.48 8.92 -4.89
N LEU A 79 12.00 9.07 -6.13
CA LEU A 79 12.50 10.10 -7.05
C LEU A 79 12.22 11.51 -6.52
N MET A 80 11.05 11.74 -5.92
CA MET A 80 10.69 13.04 -5.33
C MET A 80 11.56 13.38 -4.12
N LYS A 81 11.89 12.39 -3.27
CA LYS A 81 12.87 12.55 -2.19
C LYS A 81 14.24 12.94 -2.73
N ARG A 82 14.73 12.25 -3.77
CA ARG A 82 16.03 12.55 -4.41
C ARG A 82 16.09 13.92 -5.06
N LYS A 83 14.98 14.37 -5.64
CA LYS A 83 14.85 15.70 -6.23
C LYS A 83 14.84 16.82 -5.17
N GLY A 84 14.70 16.48 -3.88
CA GLY A 84 14.55 17.44 -2.79
C GLY A 84 13.14 18.02 -2.66
N ASN A 85 12.18 17.47 -3.40
CA ASN A 85 10.80 17.95 -3.47
C ASN A 85 9.88 17.30 -2.42
N LEU A 86 10.34 16.25 -1.74
CA LEU A 86 9.55 15.51 -0.76
C LEU A 86 10.32 15.42 0.56
N ASN A 87 9.98 16.29 1.50
CA ASN A 87 10.25 16.06 2.91
C ASN A 87 9.20 15.08 3.43
N LEU A 88 9.59 13.84 3.63
CA LEU A 88 8.76 12.91 4.38
C LEU A 88 8.50 13.51 5.77
N PRO A 89 7.25 13.59 6.24
CA PRO A 89 7.02 13.92 7.64
C PRO A 89 7.65 12.80 8.46
N SER A 90 8.77 13.08 9.12
CA SER A 90 9.29 12.18 10.15
C SER A 90 8.16 12.01 11.16
N LYS A 91 7.89 10.76 11.51
CA LYS A 91 6.83 10.35 12.42
C LYS A 91 6.82 11.21 13.70
N ALA A 92 5.96 12.21 13.76
CA ALA A 92 5.28 12.74 14.95
C ALA A 92 4.38 13.90 14.51
N ARG A 93 3.06 13.71 14.57
CA ARG A 93 2.14 14.83 14.71
C ARG A 93 2.47 15.46 16.07
N PRO A 94 3.00 16.69 16.18
CA PRO A 94 3.03 17.33 17.48
C PRO A 94 1.58 17.57 17.89
N SER A 95 1.16 16.91 18.97
CA SER A 95 0.01 17.34 19.75
C SER A 95 0.33 18.75 20.22
N ILE A 96 -0.12 19.77 19.50
CA ILE A 96 -0.07 21.15 19.98
C ILE A 96 -1.12 21.21 21.10
N PRO A 97 -0.76 21.37 22.39
CA PRO A 97 -1.74 21.78 23.36
C PRO A 97 -2.08 23.23 23.01
N ILE A 98 -3.32 23.46 22.56
CA ILE A 98 -3.88 24.80 22.46
C ILE A 98 -4.03 25.28 23.92
N MET A 99 -2.96 25.88 24.46
CA MET A 99 -3.04 26.74 25.63
C MET A 99 -3.62 28.05 25.13
N LEU A 100 -4.95 28.12 25.12
CA LEU A 100 -5.69 29.37 24.95
C LEU A 100 -5.55 30.14 26.27
N ASN A 101 -4.45 30.89 26.43
CA ASN A 101 -4.30 31.85 27.52
C ASN A 101 -4.63 33.25 27.02
N SER A 102 -5.59 33.87 27.71
CA SER A 102 -5.92 35.28 27.87
C SER A 102 -5.19 36.30 26.99
N LEU A 103 -5.98 36.98 26.16
CA LEU A 103 -6.05 38.45 26.06
C LEU A 103 -7.52 38.86 25.94
#